data_AF-A0A4V1UWQ0-F1
#
_entry.id   AF-A0A4V1UWQ0-F1
#
_cell.length_a   1.000
_cell.length_b   1.000
_cell.length_c   1.000
_cell.angle_alpha   90.00
_cell.angle_beta   90.00
_cell.angle_gamma   90.00
#
_symmetry.space_group_name_H-M   'P 1'
#
loop_
_entity.id
_entity.type
_entity.pdbx_description
1 polymer ?
#
loop_
_entity_poly.entity_id
_entity_poly.type
_entity_poly.pdbx_seq_one_letter_code
_entity_poly.pdbx_strand_id
1 'polypeptide(L)'
;MLIPTRSKTKIPHGWSYPVGAEVISTALAGVPQFESIHLRFLWMNPNSADARRYSDSLIHLMNVNYATPGGMDEQNWGVDVSAVPSPLKDRLKAEIAGPILQTARVWMMTERNALWYATSQSMAVWFDTNRETVVYSKEM
;
A
#
# COMPACT_ATOMS: atom_id res chain seq x y z
N MET A 1 3.48 19.17 1.28
CA MET A 1 3.02 18.80 -0.07
C MET A 1 2.27 17.48 0.01
N LEU A 2 1.21 17.30 -0.78
CA LEU A 2 0.43 16.06 -0.79
C LEU A 2 0.82 15.23 -2.01
N ILE A 3 0.99 13.92 -1.81
CA ILE A 3 1.16 12.96 -2.89
C ILE A 3 -0.15 12.91 -3.70
N PRO A 4 -0.10 13.02 -5.04
CA PRO A 4 -1.29 13.02 -5.87
C PRO A 4 -2.06 11.70 -5.74
N THR A 5 -3.37 11.79 -5.51
CA THR A 5 -4.26 10.61 -5.54
C THR A 5 -4.74 10.39 -6.96
N ARG A 6 -4.28 9.31 -7.59
CA ARG A 6 -4.59 8.97 -8.98
C ARG A 6 -5.96 8.33 -9.11
N SER A 7 -6.34 7.49 -8.16
CA SER A 7 -7.66 6.86 -8.16
C SER A 7 -8.13 6.56 -6.74
N LYS A 8 -9.46 6.54 -6.58
CA LYS A 8 -10.12 6.14 -5.34
C LYS A 8 -11.42 5.43 -5.66
N THR A 9 -11.46 4.13 -5.41
CA THR A 9 -12.63 3.29 -5.65
C THR A 9 -13.76 3.67 -4.69
N LYS A 10 -15.00 3.69 -5.19
CA LYS A 10 -16.18 3.80 -4.33
C LYS A 10 -16.35 2.49 -3.55
N ILE A 11 -16.53 2.59 -2.25
CA ILE A 11 -16.61 1.42 -1.36
C ILE A 11 -18.05 1.20 -0.88
N PRO A 12 -18.46 -0.05 -0.65
CA PRO A 12 -19.79 -0.35 -0.09
C PRO A 12 -19.89 0.06 1.38
N HIS A 13 -21.13 0.07 1.89
CA HIS A 13 -21.37 0.28 3.33
C HIS A 13 -20.66 -0.77 4.17
N GLY A 14 -20.17 -0.38 5.35
CA GLY A 14 -19.40 -1.26 6.24
C GLY A 14 -17.91 -1.40 5.91
N TRP A 15 -17.41 -0.66 4.91
CA TRP A 15 -15.99 -0.60 4.55
C TRP A 15 -15.44 0.81 4.68
N SER A 16 -14.13 0.92 4.92
CA SER A 16 -13.42 2.19 5.08
C SER A 16 -11.97 2.09 4.61
N TYR A 17 -11.39 3.20 4.17
CA TYR A 17 -9.94 3.32 4.07
C TYR A 17 -9.36 3.66 5.45
N PRO A 18 -8.38 2.90 5.97
CA PRO A 18 -7.86 3.08 7.32
C PRO A 18 -7.04 4.37 7.47
N VAL A 19 -6.37 4.79 6.40
CA VAL A 19 -5.57 6.02 6.32
C VAL A 19 -5.95 6.82 5.07
N GLY A 20 -5.70 8.13 5.12
CA GLY A 20 -5.90 9.05 3.98
C GLY A 20 -4.58 9.55 3.39
N ALA A 21 -4.68 10.28 2.28
CA ALA A 21 -3.53 10.80 1.54
C ALA A 21 -2.62 11.69 2.39
N GLU A 22 -3.19 12.47 3.30
CA GLU A 22 -2.44 13.38 4.19
C GLU A 22 -1.49 12.64 5.14
N VAL A 23 -1.97 11.57 5.78
CA VAL A 23 -1.17 10.73 6.68
C VAL A 23 0.01 10.11 5.93
N ILE A 24 -0.27 9.56 4.73
CA ILE A 24 0.74 8.91 3.89
C ILE A 24 1.77 9.94 3.40
N SER A 25 1.31 11.09 2.91
CA SER A 25 2.18 12.16 2.41
C SER A 25 3.11 12.68 3.51
N THR A 26 2.59 12.83 4.72
CA THR A 26 3.37 13.28 5.88
C THR A 26 4.44 12.25 6.24
N ALA A 27 4.09 10.97 6.32
CA ALA A 27 5.03 9.92 6.69
C ALA A 27 6.13 9.68 5.63
N LEU A 28 5.80 9.85 4.36
CA LEU A 28 6.74 9.65 3.25
C LEU A 28 7.49 10.93 2.83
N ALA A 29 7.22 12.08 3.46
CA ALA A 29 7.86 13.35 3.09
C ALA A 29 9.40 13.26 3.12
N GLY A 30 10.06 13.58 2.01
CA GLY A 30 11.53 13.57 1.91
C GLY A 30 12.16 12.23 1.53
N VAL A 31 11.38 11.22 1.12
CA VAL A 31 11.95 10.12 0.32
C VAL A 31 12.41 10.64 -1.06
N PRO A 32 13.49 10.12 -1.66
CA PRO A 32 14.04 10.65 -2.92
C PRO A 32 13.04 10.76 -4.07
N GLN A 33 12.11 9.82 -4.12
CA GLN A 33 11.09 9.67 -5.15
C GLN A 33 9.77 10.37 -4.80
N PHE A 34 9.70 11.20 -3.75
CA PHE A 34 8.42 11.72 -3.22
C PHE A 34 7.51 12.33 -4.30
N GLU A 35 8.09 13.14 -5.19
CA GLU A 35 7.38 13.81 -6.29
C GLU A 35 6.88 12.87 -7.39
N SER A 36 7.42 11.64 -7.48
CA SER A 36 7.01 10.64 -8.47
C SER A 36 6.10 9.55 -7.88
N ILE A 37 5.76 9.63 -6.60
CA ILE A 37 4.78 8.72 -5.97
C ILE A 37 3.38 9.12 -6.42
N HIS A 38 2.53 8.13 -6.66
CA HIS A 38 1.08 8.31 -6.70
C HIS A 38 0.37 7.42 -5.69
N LEU A 39 -0.80 7.87 -5.23
CA LEU A 39 -1.68 7.09 -4.37
C LEU A 39 -2.84 6.49 -5.15
N ARG A 40 -3.17 5.23 -4.84
CA ARG A 40 -4.45 4.62 -5.22
C ARG A 40 -5.16 4.10 -3.99
N PHE A 41 -6.45 4.34 -3.91
CA PHE A 41 -7.32 3.78 -2.88
C PHE A 41 -8.20 2.73 -3.53
N LEU A 42 -7.97 1.46 -3.20
CA LEU A 42 -8.55 0.32 -3.89
C LEU A 42 -9.52 -0.43 -2.99
N TRP A 43 -10.64 -0.88 -3.54
CA TRP A 43 -11.47 -1.86 -2.87
C TRP A 43 -11.53 -3.10 -3.74
N MET A 44 -11.09 -4.22 -3.16
CA MET A 44 -11.18 -5.51 -3.79
C MET A 44 -12.45 -6.18 -3.26
N ASN A 45 -13.37 -6.50 -4.18
CA ASN A 45 -14.56 -7.24 -3.82
C ASN A 45 -14.13 -8.61 -3.24
N PRO A 46 -14.44 -8.94 -1.97
CA PRO A 46 -14.00 -10.20 -1.36
C PRO A 46 -14.53 -11.44 -2.09
N ASN A 47 -15.59 -11.28 -2.90
CA ASN A 47 -16.15 -12.35 -3.73
C ASN A 47 -15.51 -12.48 -5.11
N SER A 48 -14.53 -11.63 -5.47
CA SER A 48 -13.86 -11.70 -6.77
C SER A 48 -12.89 -12.88 -6.84
N ALA A 49 -12.58 -13.34 -8.05
CA ALA A 49 -11.55 -14.36 -8.26
C ALA A 49 -10.17 -13.90 -7.77
N ASP A 50 -9.89 -12.59 -7.86
CA ASP A 50 -8.64 -12.01 -7.37
C ASP A 50 -8.57 -11.98 -5.85
N ALA A 51 -9.69 -11.72 -5.16
CA ALA A 51 -9.74 -11.79 -3.70
C ALA A 51 -9.49 -13.21 -3.19
N ARG A 52 -9.97 -14.22 -3.91
CA ARG A 52 -9.73 -15.65 -3.61
C ARG A 52 -8.28 -16.08 -3.77
N ARG A 53 -7.41 -15.28 -4.39
CA ARG A 53 -5.96 -15.55 -4.44
C ARG A 53 -5.28 -15.28 -3.10
N TYR A 54 -5.90 -14.46 -2.25
CA TYR A 54 -5.48 -14.26 -0.87
C TYR A 54 -6.15 -15.31 0.00
N SER A 55 -5.46 -15.77 1.06
CA SER A 55 -6.09 -16.71 1.99
C SER A 55 -7.29 -16.06 2.67
N ASP A 56 -8.27 -16.87 3.08
CA ASP A 56 -9.45 -16.39 3.84
C ASP A 56 -9.09 -15.61 5.11
N SER A 57 -7.83 -15.74 5.56
CA SER A 57 -7.30 -15.10 6.75
C SER A 57 -6.46 -13.84 6.49
N LEU A 58 -6.21 -13.44 5.24
CA LEU A 58 -5.34 -12.31 4.92
C LEU A 58 -6.10 -11.18 4.24
N ILE A 59 -6.14 -10.03 4.91
CA ILE A 59 -6.68 -8.78 4.35
C ILE A 59 -5.51 -7.95 3.85
N HIS A 60 -5.43 -7.70 2.55
CA HIS A 60 -4.47 -6.75 2.01
C HIS A 60 -4.74 -5.34 2.56
N LEU A 61 -3.71 -4.67 3.08
CA LEU A 61 -3.82 -3.33 3.68
C LEU A 61 -3.19 -2.26 2.79
N MET A 62 -1.95 -2.51 2.37
CA MET A 62 -1.14 -1.52 1.68
C MET A 62 -0.11 -2.23 0.80
N ASN A 63 0.16 -1.65 -0.36
CA ASN A 63 1.28 -2.04 -1.20
C ASN A 63 2.09 -0.81 -1.59
N VAL A 64 3.39 -0.82 -1.32
CA VAL A 64 4.32 0.17 -1.87
C VAL A 64 5.06 -0.52 -2.99
N ASN A 65 4.94 0.00 -4.20
CA ASN A 65 5.48 -0.66 -5.37
C ASN A 65 6.34 0.26 -6.22
N TYR A 66 7.30 -0.37 -6.90
CA TYR A 66 8.01 0.16 -8.03
C TYR A 66 7.65 -0.67 -9.26
N ALA A 67 7.02 -0.06 -10.26
CA ALA A 67 6.81 -0.64 -11.58
C ALA A 67 8.02 -0.35 -12.47
N THR A 68 8.39 -1.32 -13.31
CA THR A 68 9.47 -1.12 -14.28
C THR A 68 9.14 -0.01 -15.27
N PRO A 69 10.14 0.80 -15.69
CA PRO A 69 9.96 1.78 -16.74
C PRO A 69 9.45 1.11 -18.03
N GLY A 70 8.42 1.68 -18.66
CA GLY A 70 7.80 1.11 -19.86
C GLY A 70 6.66 0.13 -19.59
N GLY A 71 6.28 -0.08 -18.32
CA GLY A 71 5.00 -0.68 -17.97
C GLY A 71 3.79 0.20 -18.33
N MET A 72 2.58 -0.32 -18.14
CA MET A 72 1.34 0.44 -18.41
C MET A 72 1.21 1.72 -17.55
N ASP A 73 1.95 1.82 -16.45
CA ASP A 73 2.04 3.00 -15.59
C ASP A 73 3.40 3.68 -15.79
N GLU A 74 3.40 4.86 -16.42
CA GLU A 74 4.60 5.70 -16.63
C GLU A 74 5.18 6.27 -15.31
N GLN A 75 4.44 6.14 -14.21
CA GLN A 75 4.89 6.51 -12.88
C GLN A 75 5.34 5.27 -12.14
N ASN A 76 6.65 5.16 -11.95
CA ASN A 76 7.23 3.93 -11.42
C ASN A 76 6.87 3.70 -9.95
N TRP A 77 6.73 4.74 -9.12
CA TRP A 77 6.45 4.57 -7.68
C TRP A 77 4.97 4.74 -7.35
N GLY A 78 4.39 3.74 -6.68
CA GLY A 78 3.00 3.74 -6.26
C GLY A 78 2.81 3.33 -4.80
N VAL A 79 1.78 3.88 -4.16
CA VAL A 79 1.26 3.38 -2.88
C VAL A 79 -0.23 3.09 -3.05
N ASP A 80 -0.58 1.82 -2.89
CA ASP A 80 -1.95 1.36 -2.89
C ASP A 80 -2.43 1.16 -1.46
N VAL A 81 -3.62 1.65 -1.15
CA VAL A 81 -4.28 1.46 0.14
C VAL A 81 -5.58 0.72 -0.10
N SER A 82 -5.74 -0.42 0.55
CA SER A 82 -6.95 -1.21 0.47
C SER A 82 -7.99 -0.75 1.48
N ALA A 83 -9.26 -0.78 1.04
CA ALA A 83 -10.38 -0.66 1.95
C ALA A 83 -10.44 -1.90 2.86
N VAL A 84 -10.77 -1.66 4.13
CA VAL A 84 -10.89 -2.68 5.17
C VAL A 84 -12.30 -2.65 5.77
N PRO A 85 -12.77 -3.72 6.41
CA PRO A 85 -14.01 -3.68 7.19
C PRO A 85 -13.95 -2.56 8.23
N SER A 86 -15.00 -1.74 8.30
CA SER A 86 -15.06 -0.57 9.19
C SER A 86 -14.75 -0.88 10.66
N PRO A 87 -15.15 -2.04 11.25
CA PRO A 87 -14.78 -2.39 12.62
C PRO A 87 -13.27 -2.48 12.88
N LEU A 88 -12.47 -2.75 11.84
CA LEU A 88 -11.02 -2.86 11.95
C LEU A 88 -10.29 -1.53 11.69
N LYS A 89 -10.99 -0.51 11.19
CA LYS A 89 -10.40 0.73 10.68
C LYS A 89 -9.48 1.41 11.69
N ASP A 90 -9.96 1.66 12.90
CA ASP A 90 -9.21 2.46 13.88
C ASP A 90 -7.99 1.71 14.41
N ARG A 91 -8.12 0.39 14.61
CA ARG A 91 -6.99 -0.49 14.94
C ARG A 91 -5.92 -0.45 13.84
N LEU A 92 -6.32 -0.71 12.60
CA LEU A 92 -5.40 -0.77 11.47
C LEU A 92 -4.80 0.59 11.11
N LYS A 93 -5.52 1.69 11.40
CA LYS A 93 -5.01 3.05 11.23
C LYS A 93 -3.75 3.28 12.07
N ALA A 94 -3.73 2.85 13.33
CA ALA A 94 -2.57 3.04 14.20
C ALA A 94 -1.34 2.26 13.69
N GLU A 95 -1.55 1.00 13.29
CA GLU A 95 -0.50 0.16 12.70
C GLU A 95 0.04 0.75 11.39
N ILE A 96 -0.85 1.22 10.50
CA ILE A 96 -0.47 1.79 9.21
C ILE A 96 0.26 3.12 9.41
N ALA A 97 -0.32 4.04 10.20
CA ALA A 97 0.21 5.38 10.40
C ALA A 97 1.57 5.41 11.12
N GLY A 98 1.87 4.39 11.93
CA GLY A 98 3.13 4.28 12.67
C GLY A 98 4.12 3.31 12.00
N PRO A 99 4.23 2.07 12.50
CA PRO A 99 5.31 1.16 12.15
C PRO A 99 5.38 0.80 10.66
N ILE A 100 4.24 0.66 10.00
CA ILE A 100 4.17 0.24 8.60
C ILE A 100 4.66 1.34 7.66
N LEU A 101 4.18 2.58 7.80
CA LEU A 101 4.66 3.70 6.98
C LEU A 101 6.12 4.04 7.26
N GLN A 102 6.58 3.86 8.51
CA GLN A 102 8.01 3.97 8.82
C GLN A 102 8.84 2.90 8.10
N THR A 103 8.34 1.66 8.05
CA THR A 103 9.01 0.56 7.34
C THR A 103 9.03 0.80 5.83
N ALA A 104 7.91 1.28 5.27
CA ALA A 104 7.82 1.72 3.87
C ALA A 104 8.86 2.78 3.55
N ARG A 105 8.95 3.82 4.39
CA ARG A 105 9.92 4.91 4.24
C ARG A 105 11.34 4.37 4.20
N VAL A 106 11.73 3.52 5.15
CA VAL A 106 13.07 2.93 5.18
C VAL A 106 13.33 2.11 3.91
N TRP A 107 12.35 1.31 3.47
CA TRP A 107 12.48 0.53 2.23
C TRP A 107 12.69 1.42 1.00
N MET A 108 11.97 2.54 0.92
CA MET A 108 12.05 3.52 -0.17
C MET A 108 13.35 4.35 -0.17
N MET A 109 13.92 4.61 1.01
CA MET A 109 15.18 5.34 1.20
C MET A 109 16.41 4.48 0.93
N THR A 110 16.27 3.15 0.91
CA THR A 110 17.43 2.29 0.80
C THR A 110 18.01 2.37 -0.61
N GLU A 111 19.31 2.57 -0.72
CA GLU A 111 20.01 2.59 -2.01
C GLU A 111 19.87 1.26 -2.77
N ARG A 112 19.76 1.37 -4.10
CA ARG A 112 19.54 0.25 -5.03
C ARG A 112 20.44 0.38 -6.25
N ASN A 113 20.83 -0.75 -6.82
CA ASN A 113 21.58 -0.79 -8.07
C ASN A 113 20.64 -0.79 -9.29
N ALA A 114 21.21 -0.66 -10.50
CA ALA A 114 20.44 -0.63 -11.74
C ALA A 114 19.62 -1.90 -11.99
N LEU A 115 20.09 -3.07 -11.55
CA LEU A 115 19.38 -4.35 -11.74
C LEU A 115 18.07 -4.38 -10.95
N TRP A 116 18.03 -3.77 -9.76
CA TRP A 116 16.82 -3.66 -8.95
C TRP A 116 15.72 -2.88 -9.68
N TYR A 117 16.09 -1.80 -10.38
CA TYR A 117 15.16 -0.98 -11.16
C TYR A 117 14.74 -1.62 -12.51
N ALA A 118 15.34 -2.75 -12.87
CA ALA A 118 15.01 -3.49 -14.08
C ALA A 118 13.83 -4.47 -13.90
N THR A 119 13.39 -4.71 -12.66
CA THR A 119 12.22 -5.54 -12.33
C THR A 119 11.22 -4.77 -11.48
N SER A 120 9.99 -5.28 -11.41
CA SER A 120 8.97 -4.72 -10.53
C SER A 120 9.24 -5.17 -9.11
N GLN A 121 9.03 -4.27 -8.16
CA GLN A 121 9.38 -4.48 -6.76
C GLN A 121 8.20 -4.07 -5.90
N SER A 122 7.91 -4.82 -4.84
CA SER A 122 6.82 -4.46 -3.94
C SER A 122 7.11 -4.80 -2.50
N MET A 123 6.65 -3.91 -1.62
CA MET A 123 6.45 -4.20 -0.22
C MET A 123 4.95 -4.23 0.04
N ALA A 124 4.41 -5.44 0.17
CA ALA A 124 3.01 -5.66 0.43
C ALA A 124 2.78 -5.94 1.92
N VAL A 125 1.64 -5.46 2.42
CA VAL A 125 1.28 -5.45 3.83
C VAL A 125 -0.12 -6.03 3.97
N TRP A 126 -0.25 -6.99 4.89
CA TRP A 126 -1.49 -7.70 5.15
C TRP A 126 -1.82 -7.71 6.64
N PHE A 127 -3.10 -7.83 6.94
CA PHE A 127 -3.59 -8.19 8.26
C PHE A 127 -3.98 -9.66 8.27
N ASP A 128 -3.32 -10.45 9.11
CA ASP A 128 -3.69 -11.84 9.40
C ASP A 128 -4.80 -11.83 10.45
N THR A 129 -6.01 -12.21 10.06
CA THR A 129 -7.19 -12.24 10.93
C THR A 129 -7.15 -13.38 11.94
N ASN A 130 -6.40 -14.46 11.68
CA ASN A 130 -6.29 -15.59 12.60
C ASN A 130 -5.34 -15.26 13.75
N ARG A 131 -4.26 -14.56 13.44
CA ARG A 131 -3.26 -14.12 14.42
C ARG A 131 -3.56 -12.74 14.98
N GLU A 132 -4.47 -12.02 14.35
CA GLU A 132 -4.75 -10.60 14.54
C GLU A 132 -3.49 -9.72 14.51
N THR A 133 -2.58 -10.01 13.58
CA THR A 133 -1.30 -9.29 13.44
C THR A 133 -1.13 -8.74 12.04
N VAL A 134 -0.38 -7.66 11.92
CA VAL A 134 0.07 -7.16 10.62
C VAL A 134 1.34 -7.90 10.23
N VAL A 135 1.36 -8.41 9.00
CA VAL A 135 2.53 -9.03 8.37
C VAL A 135 2.87 -8.27 7.09
N TYR A 136 4.15 -8.29 6.70
CA TYR A 136 4.58 -7.72 5.42
C TYR A 136 5.63 -8.61 4.78
N SER A 137 5.73 -8.51 3.46
CA SER A 137 6.76 -9.16 2.67
C SER A 137 7.38 -8.13 1.73
N LYS A 138 8.57 -8.44 1.25
CA LYS A 138 9.28 -7.68 0.22
C LYS A 138 9.53 -8.66 -0.91
N GLU A 139 8.88 -8.46 -2.04
CA GLU A 139 9.07 -9.25 -3.24
C GLU A 139 10.11 -8.56 -4.12
N MET A 140 11.11 -9.34 -4.57
CA MET A 140 12.20 -8.91 -5.46
C MET A 140 12.06 -9.51 -6.85
#